data_AF-A0A1H8V544-F1
#
_entry.id   AF-A0A1H8V544-F1
#
_cell.length_a   1.000
_cell.length_b   1.000
_cell.length_c   1.000
_cell.angle_alpha   90.00
_cell.angle_beta   90.00
_cell.angle_gamma   90.00
#
_symmetry.space_group_name_H-M   'P 1'
#
loop_
_entity.id
_entity.type
_entity.pdbx_description
1 polymer ?
#
loop_
_entity_poly.entity_id
_entity_poly.type
_entity_poly.pdbx_seq_one_letter_code
_entity_poly.pdbx_strand_id
1 'polypeptide(L)' 'METYSLLRQFADSWMLLFLFLFFIAVIIWVFRPGSRKTHQDSADIPFRHEHKPASDDDDDEEARKSKPATDEEARK' A
#
# COMPACT_ATOMS: atom_id res chain seq x y z
N MET A 1 25.09 -23.18 -44.27
CA MET A 1 24.35 -23.67 -43.09
C MET A 1 24.71 -22.94 -41.80
N GLU A 2 25.78 -22.13 -41.77
CA GLU A 2 26.24 -21.40 -40.58
C GLU A 2 25.22 -20.41 -39.98
N THR A 3 24.56 -19.61 -40.81
CA THR A 3 23.61 -18.57 -40.35
C THR A 3 22.38 -19.17 -39.67
N TYR A 4 21.79 -20.23 -40.26
CA TYR A 4 20.61 -20.89 -39.69
C TYR A 4 20.90 -21.50 -38.31
N SER A 5 22.09 -22.06 -38.12
CA SER A 5 22.53 -22.60 -36.82
C SER A 5 22.59 -21.51 -35.75
N LEU A 6 23.20 -20.36 -36.07
CA LEU A 6 23.29 -19.22 -35.16
C LEU A 6 21.91 -18.66 -34.77
N LEU A 7 21.05 -18.43 -35.76
CA LEU A 7 19.68 -17.94 -35.52
C LEU A 7 18.85 -18.91 -34.68
N ARG A 8 19.03 -20.22 -34.88
CA ARG A 8 18.32 -21.26 -34.13
C ARG A 8 18.76 -21.34 -32.67
N GLN A 9 20.07 -21.32 -32.41
CA GLN A 9 20.60 -21.33 -31.05
C GLN A 9 20.13 -20.10 -30.25
N PHE A 10 20.06 -18.94 -30.91
CA PHE A 10 19.47 -17.74 -30.30
C PHE A 10 17.98 -17.93 -30.01
N ALA A 11 17.20 -18.42 -30.98
CA ALA A 11 15.76 -18.67 -30.83
C ALA A 11 15.43 -19.65 -29.69
N ASP A 12 16.21 -20.73 -29.55
CA ASP A 12 15.99 -21.75 -28.51
C ASP A 12 16.25 -21.22 -27.09
N SER A 13 17.02 -20.13 -26.92
CA SER A 13 17.36 -19.56 -25.60
C SER A 13 16.31 -18.60 -25.02
N TRP A 14 15.29 -18.21 -25.78
CA TRP A 14 14.30 -17.20 -25.37
C TRP A 14 13.43 -17.62 -24.19
N MET A 15 12.98 -18.87 -24.14
CA MET A 15 12.15 -19.36 -23.04
C MET A 15 12.93 -19.38 -21.71
N LEU A 16 14.21 -19.76 -21.77
CA LEU A 16 15.10 -19.73 -20.59
C LEU A 16 15.32 -18.30 -20.09
N LEU A 17 15.55 -17.34 -21.00
CA LEU A 17 15.65 -15.92 -20.64
C LEU A 17 14.36 -15.37 -20.02
N PHE A 18 13.20 -15.74 -20.57
CA PHE A 18 11.91 -15.32 -20.04
C PHE A 18 11.71 -15.78 -18.58
N LEU A 19 11.97 -17.05 -18.29
CA LEU A 19 11.85 -17.59 -16.93
C LEU A 19 12.85 -16.93 -15.97
N PHE A 20 14.06 -16.66 -16.42
CA PHE A 20 15.08 -15.96 -15.64
C PHE A 20 14.65 -14.52 -15.30
N LEU A 21 14.17 -13.76 -16.28
CA LEU A 21 13.64 -12.41 -16.09
C LEU A 21 12.41 -12.42 -15.15
N PHE A 22 11.50 -13.37 -15.35
CA PHE A 22 10.33 -13.54 -14.49
C PHE A 22 10.74 -13.80 -13.03
N PHE A 23 11.71 -14.68 -12.82
CA PHE A 23 12.24 -14.97 -11.49
C PHE A 23 12.81 -13.72 -10.81
N ILE A 24 13.63 -12.93 -11.52
CA ILE A 24 14.15 -11.65 -11.01
C ILE A 24 13.00 -10.67 -10.71
N ALA A 25 11.99 -10.60 -11.56
CA ALA A 25 10.83 -9.75 -11.35
C ALA A 25 10.09 -10.11 -10.05
N VAL A 26 9.92 -11.41 -9.76
CA VAL A 26 9.33 -11.89 -8.50
C VAL A 26 10.20 -11.51 -7.30
N ILE A 27 11.53 -11.68 -7.40
CA ILE A 27 12.46 -11.28 -6.35
C ILE A 27 12.31 -9.79 -6.03
N ILE A 28 12.35 -8.93 -7.05
CA ILE A 28 12.20 -7.48 -6.89
C ILE A 28 10.83 -7.13 -6.30
N TRP A 29 9.77 -7.84 -6.73
CA TRP A 29 8.42 -7.64 -6.22
C TRP A 29 8.30 -7.98 -4.73
N VAL A 30 8.90 -9.09 -4.28
CA VAL A 30 8.93 -9.47 -2.86
C VAL A 30 9.68 -8.43 -2.01
N PHE A 31 10.79 -7.90 -2.54
CA PHE A 31 11.54 -6.85 -1.85
C PHE A 31 10.89 -5.47 -1.94
N ARG A 32 9.86 -5.26 -2.78
CA ARG A 32 9.19 -3.97 -2.90
C ARG A 32 8.39 -3.69 -1.62
N PRO A 33 8.78 -2.70 -0.80
CA PRO A 33 8.12 -2.38 0.46
C PRO A 33 6.84 -1.56 0.19
N GLY A 34 5.84 -2.16 -0.46
CA GLY A 34 4.64 -1.47 -0.92
C GLY A 34 3.62 -1.12 0.17
N SER A 35 3.62 -1.85 1.30
CA SER A 35 2.56 -1.73 2.32
C SER A 35 2.98 -1.05 3.62
N ARG A 36 4.20 -0.49 3.68
CA ARG A 36 4.71 0.09 4.94
C ARG A 36 3.98 1.37 5.37
N LYS A 37 3.30 2.08 4.47
CA LYS A 37 2.60 3.35 4.80
C LYS A 37 1.22 3.17 5.41
N THR A 38 0.41 2.20 4.96
CA THR A 38 -0.95 2.01 5.50
C THR A 38 -0.96 1.28 6.84
N HIS A 39 -0.01 0.38 7.09
CA HIS A 39 0.06 -0.35 8.36
C HIS A 39 0.64 0.46 9.52
N GLN A 40 1.39 1.54 9.25
CA GLN A 40 1.87 2.44 10.31
C GLN A 40 0.71 3.21 10.95
N ASP A 41 -0.24 3.68 10.15
CA ASP A 41 -1.34 4.50 10.65
C ASP A 41 -2.28 3.69 11.56
N SER A 42 -2.60 2.43 11.20
CA SER A 42 -3.40 1.56 12.07
C SER A 42 -2.65 1.04 13.31
N ALA A 43 -1.33 0.81 13.19
CA ALA A 43 -0.52 0.35 14.32
C ALA A 43 -0.28 1.45 15.36
N ASP A 44 -0.33 2.72 14.97
CA ASP A 44 -0.22 3.84 15.91
C ASP A 44 -1.53 4.14 16.65
N ILE A 45 -2.68 3.57 16.27
CA ILE A 45 -3.97 3.81 16.96
C ILE A 45 -3.90 3.53 18.49
N PRO A 46 -3.33 2.41 18.97
CA PRO A 46 -3.22 2.13 20.41
C PRO A 46 -2.15 2.98 21.11
N PHE A 47 -1.10 3.40 20.39
CA PHE A 47 0.07 4.08 20.95
C PHE A 47 0.01 5.61 20.84
N ARG A 48 -0.96 6.16 20.09
CA ARG A 48 -1.17 7.61 19.89
C ARG A 48 -1.27 8.42 21.17
N HIS A 49 -1.68 7.79 22.28
CA HIS A 49 -1.89 8.44 23.58
C HIS A 49 -0.83 8.06 24.64
N GLU A 50 0.18 7.26 24.30
CA GLU A 50 1.22 6.86 25.28
C GLU A 50 2.25 7.97 25.56
N HIS A 51 2.55 8.81 24.56
CA HIS A 51 3.57 9.86 24.69
C HIS A 51 3.03 11.29 24.83
N LYS A 52 1.72 11.48 24.67
CA LYS A 52 1.09 12.79 24.87
C LYS A 52 -0.26 12.56 25.56
N PRO A 53 -0.50 13.13 26.75
CA PRO A 53 -1.81 13.05 27.36
C PRO A 53 -2.83 13.63 26.38
N ALA A 54 -3.98 12.96 26.24
CA ALA A 54 -5.12 13.54 25.53
C ALA A 54 -5.40 14.91 26.15
N SER A 55 -5.22 15.97 25.37
CA SER A 55 -5.71 17.27 25.77
C SER A 55 -7.23 17.18 25.74
N ASP A 56 -7.88 17.59 26.84
CA ASP A 56 -9.33 17.58 27.02
C ASP A 56 -10.12 18.36 25.93
N ASP A 57 -9.42 19.03 25.01
CA ASP A 57 -9.98 19.78 23.88
C ASP A 57 -10.42 18.88 22.70
N ASP A 58 -9.92 17.64 22.58
CA ASP A 58 -10.20 16.76 21.44
C ASP A 58 -11.59 16.10 21.51
N ASP A 59 -12.10 15.87 22.74
CA ASP A 59 -13.44 15.31 22.98
C ASP A 59 -14.57 16.27 22.56
N ASP A 60 -14.31 17.58 22.66
CA ASP A 60 -15.26 18.64 22.30
C ASP A 60 -15.43 18.81 20.78
N GLU A 61 -14.41 18.51 19.99
CA GLU A 61 -14.46 18.65 18.53
C GLU A 61 -15.15 17.45 17.86
N GLU A 62 -14.96 16.25 18.39
CA GLU A 62 -15.62 15.03 17.90
C GLU A 62 -17.11 14.98 18.31
N ALA A 63 -17.45 15.48 19.51
CA ALA A 63 -18.83 15.68 19.95
C ALA A 63 -19.59 16.76 19.15
N ARG A 64 -18.88 17.77 18.61
CA ARG A 64 -19.48 18.78 17.71
C ARG A 64 -19.74 18.27 16.30
N LYS A 65 -18.92 17.33 15.82
CA LYS A 65 -19.04 16.78 14.46
C LYS A 65 -20.11 15.69 14.35
N SER A 66 -20.47 15.06 15.47
CA SER A 66 -21.43 13.95 15.57
C SER A 66 -22.86 14.38 15.89
N LYS A 67 -23.14 15.67 16.09
CA LYS A 67 -24.53 16.17 16.13
C LYS A 67 -25.04 16.39 14.71
N PRO A 68 -25.97 15.55 14.21
CA PRO A 68 -26.52 15.74 12.88
C PRO A 68 -27.32 17.05 12.83
N ALA A 69 -27.14 17.77 11.74
CA ALA A 69 -27.93 18.94 11.35
C ALA A 69 -29.37 18.53 10.99
N THR A 70 -30.13 18.04 11.97
CA THR A 70 -31.52 17.55 11.78
C THR A 70 -32.51 18.14 12.78
N ASP A 71 -32.19 19.27 13.42
CA ASP A 71 -33.14 19.96 14.32
C ASP A 71 -33.48 21.40 13.89
N GLU A 72 -32.99 21.86 12.72
CA GLU A 72 -33.30 23.20 12.21
C GLU A 72 -34.59 23.27 11.35
N GLU A 73 -35.22 22.13 11.04
CA GLU A 73 -36.47 22.10 10.26
C GLU A 73 -37.74 22.01 11.14
N ALA A 74 -37.62 21.75 12.45
CA ALA A 74 -38.76 21.62 13.36
C ALA A 74 -39.21 22.92 14.05
N ARG A 75 -38.57 24.07 13.73
CA ARG A 75 -38.85 25.36 14.40
C ARG A 75 -39.10 26.55 13.45
N LYS A 76 -39.61 26.31 12.25
CA LYS A 76 -40.21 27.36 11.41
C LYS A 76 -41.61 26.98 10.97
#